data_AF-A0A8J3HLK4-F1
#
_entry.id   AF-A0A8J3HLK4-F1
#
_cell.length_a   1.000
_cell.length_b   1.000
_cell.length_c   1.000
_cell.angle_alpha   90.00
_cell.angle_beta   90.00
_cell.angle_gamma   90.00
#
_symmetry.space_group_name_H-M   'P 1'
#
loop_
_entity.id
_entity.type
_entity.pdbx_description
1 polymer ?
#
loop_
_entity_poly.entity_id
_entity_poly.type
_entity_poly.pdbx_seq_one_letter_code
_entity_poly.pdbx_strand_id
1 'polypeptide(L)'
;MTYADLPVAEFAFPGPLRDQLTAAILAGAKTSSTGLLAEYEHDGEPLPAPGERSVVIDSAGAPLAIIQLTGVRLVALADVDLDHAVDEGEGYTSVAQWRAAHERFWHSEQLRAHLGDPGFTVGDDTVCVAERFRVVSLVPDAETVNAALAAEAAALAAGLRAAPEADLDSPTCCPPWSVRDELAHTAVAVWRTLEMLDADPPQALPISTPAYYAPDDRFAPAADSARVAAAHEFAAARTGPQLIDWCEQQCTAVVQRVAATGERLVATRHGDPMRLTDFQVTRVVELAVHGLDLADALGADPWLTPQAADVVTGLLFGHQAGAAAALLGADRADLLRAAMGRTPLTAAQRSGLDALGTTWLATGPS
;
A
#
# COMPACT_ATOMS: atom_id res chain seq x y z
N MET A 1 8.19 -4.14 -8.88
CA MET A 1 8.94 -2.90 -8.60
C MET A 1 9.25 -2.84 -7.11
N THR A 2 10.49 -3.10 -6.75
CA THR A 2 11.00 -2.82 -5.40
C THR A 2 10.84 -1.32 -5.11
N TYR A 3 10.85 -0.90 -3.84
CA TYR A 3 10.92 0.54 -3.54
C TYR A 3 12.17 1.18 -4.17
N ALA A 4 13.24 0.38 -4.35
CA ALA A 4 14.49 0.82 -4.98
C ALA A 4 14.40 1.00 -6.51
N ASP A 5 13.35 0.50 -7.15
CA ASP A 5 13.12 0.70 -8.60
C ASP A 5 12.40 2.02 -8.89
N LEU A 6 11.90 2.72 -7.86
CA LEU A 6 11.21 3.99 -7.98
C LEU A 6 12.15 5.14 -7.58
N PRO A 7 12.14 6.28 -8.30
CA PRO A 7 12.73 7.51 -7.81
C PRO A 7 12.17 7.86 -6.43
N VAL A 8 13.03 8.40 -5.57
CA VAL A 8 12.62 8.91 -4.26
C VAL A 8 12.08 10.33 -4.44
N ALA A 9 10.88 10.59 -3.92
CA ALA A 9 10.33 11.94 -3.81
C ALA A 9 10.63 12.48 -2.41
N GLU A 10 11.57 13.41 -2.34
CA GLU A 10 11.93 14.10 -1.11
C GLU A 10 11.16 15.42 -0.98
N PHE A 11 10.44 15.57 0.12
CA PHE A 11 9.73 16.82 0.45
C PHE A 11 10.52 17.56 1.52
N ALA A 12 11.36 18.50 1.08
CA ALA A 12 12.37 19.19 1.90
C ALA A 12 13.46 18.27 2.49
N PHE A 13 14.45 18.85 3.17
CA PHE A 13 15.51 18.12 3.87
C PHE A 13 14.96 17.32 5.07
N PRO A 14 15.65 16.24 5.51
CA PRO A 14 15.24 15.48 6.70
C PRO A 14 15.07 16.37 7.93
N GLY A 15 13.94 16.23 8.62
CA GLY A 15 13.61 17.00 9.81
C GLY A 15 12.13 17.40 9.89
N PRO A 16 11.77 18.30 10.83
CA PRO A 16 10.37 18.61 11.15
C PRO A 16 9.53 19.10 9.95
N LEU A 17 10.16 19.80 8.99
CA LEU A 17 9.46 20.24 7.78
C LEU A 17 9.09 19.04 6.89
N ARG A 18 10.02 18.12 6.63
CA ARG A 18 9.71 16.89 5.87
C ARG A 18 8.62 16.07 6.57
N ASP A 19 8.70 15.92 7.89
CA ASP A 19 7.71 15.17 8.65
C ASP A 19 6.30 15.80 8.55
N GLN A 20 6.22 17.14 8.58
CA GLN A 20 4.97 17.86 8.37
C GLN A 20 4.43 17.66 6.94
N LEU A 21 5.30 17.80 5.93
CA LEU A 21 4.91 17.69 4.51
C LEU A 21 4.43 16.28 4.17
N THR A 22 5.16 15.26 4.60
CA THR A 22 4.79 13.87 4.35
C THR A 22 3.52 13.48 5.11
N ALA A 23 3.32 13.97 6.34
CA ALA A 23 2.05 13.80 7.04
C ALA A 23 0.87 14.44 6.27
N ALA A 24 1.05 15.62 5.67
CA ALA A 24 0.03 16.25 4.84
C ALA A 24 -0.27 15.44 3.55
N ILE A 25 0.74 14.79 2.96
CA ILE A 25 0.55 13.88 1.81
C ILE A 25 -0.25 12.65 2.23
N LEU A 26 0.11 12.03 3.36
CA LEU A 26 -0.58 10.87 3.90
C LEU A 26 -2.02 11.17 4.32
N ALA A 27 -2.31 12.40 4.75
CA ALA A 27 -3.66 12.87 5.02
C ALA A 27 -4.46 13.26 3.75
N GLY A 28 -3.80 13.32 2.58
CA GLY A 28 -4.40 13.76 1.32
C GLY A 28 -4.59 15.28 1.21
N ALA A 29 -4.06 16.06 2.15
CA ALA A 29 -4.11 17.52 2.14
C ALA A 29 -3.08 18.13 1.18
N LYS A 30 -1.91 17.50 1.03
CA LYS A 30 -0.88 17.91 0.07
C LYS A 30 -0.96 17.06 -1.20
N THR A 31 -1.26 17.71 -2.32
CA THR A 31 -1.38 17.11 -3.66
C THR A 31 -0.63 17.90 -4.74
N SER A 32 0.07 18.97 -4.37
CA SER A 32 1.02 19.68 -5.21
C SER A 32 2.35 19.95 -4.49
N SER A 33 3.38 20.23 -5.28
CA SER A 33 4.71 20.63 -4.83
C SER A 33 5.29 21.69 -5.77
N THR A 34 6.28 22.44 -5.29
CA THR A 34 7.01 23.41 -6.10
C THR A 34 8.52 23.29 -5.88
N GLY A 35 9.25 23.05 -6.96
CA GLY A 35 10.72 23.18 -7.02
C GLY A 35 11.14 24.34 -7.92
N LEU A 36 12.42 24.70 -7.91
CA LEU A 36 12.98 25.67 -8.85
C LEU A 36 13.54 24.96 -10.08
N LEU A 37 13.35 25.52 -11.28
CA LEU A 37 14.00 25.01 -12.49
C LEU A 37 15.54 25.00 -12.33
N ALA A 38 16.08 25.99 -11.61
CA ALA A 38 17.50 26.09 -11.32
C ALA A 38 18.07 24.90 -10.52
N GLU A 39 17.26 24.24 -9.68
CA GLU A 39 17.68 23.03 -8.94
C GLU A 39 17.89 21.87 -9.92
N TYR A 40 16.94 21.60 -10.82
CA TYR A 40 17.08 20.57 -11.86
C TYR A 40 18.27 20.83 -12.80
N GLU A 41 18.46 22.09 -13.21
CA GLU A 41 19.60 22.48 -14.05
C GLU A 41 20.94 22.30 -13.32
N HIS A 42 20.97 22.56 -12.01
CA HIS A 42 22.16 22.37 -11.17
C HIS A 42 22.51 20.89 -11.00
N ASP A 43 21.51 20.07 -10.67
CA ASP A 43 21.68 18.64 -10.41
C ASP A 43 21.82 17.82 -11.70
N GLY A 44 21.54 18.42 -12.87
CA GLY A 44 21.56 17.75 -14.16
C GLY A 44 20.43 16.73 -14.31
N GLU A 45 19.35 16.91 -13.55
CA GLU A 45 18.20 16.02 -13.52
C GLU A 45 17.18 16.39 -14.61
N PRO A 46 16.55 15.39 -15.25
CA PRO A 46 15.46 15.67 -16.19
C PRO A 46 14.26 16.26 -15.46
N LEU A 47 13.52 17.13 -16.15
CA LEU A 47 12.24 17.61 -15.64
C LEU A 47 11.25 16.45 -15.51
N PRO A 48 10.44 16.44 -14.45
CA PRO A 48 9.47 15.38 -14.23
C PRO A 48 8.37 15.37 -15.29
N ALA A 49 7.76 14.20 -15.51
CA ALA A 49 6.69 14.01 -16.47
C ALA A 49 5.40 13.45 -15.83
N PRO A 50 4.21 13.88 -16.30
CA PRO A 50 2.95 13.27 -15.87
C PRO A 50 2.95 11.75 -16.11
N GLY A 51 2.47 11.01 -15.12
CA GLY A 51 2.46 9.55 -15.10
C GLY A 51 3.66 8.92 -14.40
N GLU A 52 4.74 9.66 -14.16
CA GLU A 52 5.88 9.18 -13.37
C GLU A 52 5.45 8.88 -11.94
N ARG A 53 6.05 7.82 -11.37
CA ARG A 53 5.78 7.34 -10.02
C ARG A 53 7.04 7.44 -9.18
N SER A 54 6.88 7.83 -7.93
CA SER A 54 7.98 7.96 -6.97
C SER A 54 7.52 7.52 -5.58
N VAL A 55 8.49 7.11 -4.77
CA VAL A 55 8.27 6.73 -3.38
C VAL A 55 8.49 7.93 -2.46
N VAL A 56 7.49 8.25 -1.65
CA VAL A 56 7.60 9.26 -0.58
C VAL A 56 8.26 8.60 0.62
N ILE A 57 9.27 9.25 1.20
CA ILE A 57 10.00 8.75 2.37
C ILE A 57 9.90 9.72 3.55
N ASP A 58 10.00 9.18 4.76
CA ASP A 58 10.15 9.99 5.97
C ASP A 58 11.59 10.56 6.12
N SER A 59 11.84 11.24 7.24
CA SER A 59 13.17 11.77 7.57
C SER A 59 14.22 10.70 7.89
N ALA A 60 13.82 9.46 8.15
CA ALA A 60 14.71 8.32 8.35
C ALA A 60 14.94 7.51 7.05
N GLY A 61 14.27 7.87 5.95
CA GLY A 61 14.34 7.17 4.68
C GLY A 61 13.39 5.99 4.55
N ALA A 62 12.45 5.80 5.49
CA ALA A 62 11.45 4.75 5.40
C ALA A 62 10.33 5.11 4.41
N PRO A 63 9.86 4.18 3.57
CA PRO A 63 8.80 4.45 2.60
C PRO A 63 7.45 4.66 3.29
N LEU A 64 6.70 5.66 2.82
CA LEU A 64 5.41 6.08 3.37
C LEU A 64 4.25 5.92 2.36
N ALA A 65 4.50 6.18 1.08
CA ALA A 65 3.51 6.11 0.03
C ALA A 65 4.17 6.04 -1.35
N ILE A 66 3.41 5.64 -2.36
CA ILE A 66 3.75 5.82 -3.77
C ILE A 66 2.83 6.91 -4.33
N ILE A 67 3.44 7.96 -4.90
CA ILE A 67 2.72 9.01 -5.61
C ILE A 67 2.87 8.83 -7.12
N GLN A 68 1.92 9.37 -7.87
CA GLN A 68 1.99 9.49 -9.32
C GLN A 68 1.73 10.94 -9.71
N LEU A 69 2.62 11.51 -10.54
CA LEU A 69 2.44 12.84 -11.09
C LEU A 69 1.23 12.87 -12.04
N THR A 70 0.38 13.88 -11.87
CA THR A 70 -0.81 14.12 -12.69
C THR A 70 -0.65 15.34 -13.58
N GLY A 71 0.29 16.24 -13.27
CA GLY A 71 0.60 17.41 -14.09
C GLY A 71 1.91 18.06 -13.66
N VAL A 72 2.60 18.67 -14.62
CA VAL A 72 3.82 19.45 -14.42
C VAL A 72 3.70 20.73 -15.25
N ARG A 73 4.02 21.88 -14.64
CA ARG A 73 4.02 23.18 -15.32
C ARG A 73 5.31 23.94 -15.00
N LEU A 74 5.90 24.55 -16.00
CA LEU A 74 6.90 25.61 -15.80
C LEU A 74 6.17 26.94 -15.73
N VAL A 75 6.26 27.62 -14.58
CA VAL A 75 5.57 28.88 -14.32
C VAL A 75 6.52 29.88 -13.68
N ALA A 76 6.35 31.17 -13.96
CA ALA A 76 7.07 32.19 -13.20
C ALA A 76 6.55 32.20 -11.75
N LEU A 77 7.42 32.51 -10.78
CA LEU A 77 7.08 32.54 -9.36
C LEU A 77 5.89 33.49 -9.08
N ALA A 78 5.81 34.61 -9.80
CA ALA A 78 4.69 35.55 -9.68
C ALA A 78 3.35 35.01 -10.22
N ASP A 79 3.38 34.00 -11.08
CA ASP A 79 2.22 33.42 -11.75
C ASP A 79 1.68 32.16 -11.05
N VAL A 80 2.25 31.77 -9.90
CA VAL A 80 1.71 30.67 -9.09
C VAL A 80 0.34 31.06 -8.55
N ASP A 81 -0.66 30.27 -8.94
CA ASP A 81 -2.06 30.47 -8.58
C ASP A 81 -2.39 30.01 -7.15
N LEU A 82 -3.51 30.52 -6.63
CA LEU A 82 -3.95 30.20 -5.27
C LEU A 82 -4.31 28.72 -5.11
N ASP A 83 -4.88 28.09 -6.14
CA ASP A 83 -5.28 26.69 -6.06
C ASP A 83 -4.05 25.79 -5.87
N HIS A 84 -2.98 26.03 -6.63
CA HIS A 84 -1.70 25.34 -6.45
C HIS A 84 -1.11 25.56 -5.05
N ALA A 85 -1.14 26.79 -4.55
CA ALA A 85 -0.67 27.11 -3.21
C ALA A 85 -1.49 26.39 -2.12
N VAL A 86 -2.82 26.35 -2.23
CA VAL A 86 -3.68 25.63 -1.28
C VAL A 86 -3.42 24.13 -1.33
N ASP A 87 -3.27 23.57 -2.53
CA ASP A 87 -3.01 22.14 -2.76
C ASP A 87 -1.64 21.69 -2.24
N GLU A 88 -0.74 22.60 -1.88
CA GLU A 88 0.51 22.24 -1.20
C GLU A 88 0.29 21.76 0.23
N GLY A 89 -0.93 21.90 0.77
CA GLY A 89 -1.37 21.23 2.00
C GLY A 89 -0.76 21.77 3.30
N GLU A 90 -0.01 22.87 3.24
CA GLU A 90 0.67 23.48 4.39
C GLU A 90 -0.20 24.51 5.15
N GLY A 91 -1.47 24.65 4.76
CA GLY A 91 -2.42 25.58 5.39
C GLY A 91 -2.41 26.99 4.81
N TYR A 92 -1.85 27.18 3.61
CA TYR A 92 -1.88 28.48 2.93
C TYR A 92 -3.32 28.87 2.55
N THR A 93 -3.64 30.14 2.77
CA THR A 93 -4.93 30.74 2.37
C THR A 93 -4.74 31.88 1.36
N SER A 94 -3.49 32.18 0.99
CA SER A 94 -3.13 33.19 0.00
C SER A 94 -1.77 32.86 -0.64
N VAL A 95 -1.57 33.29 -1.89
CA VAL A 95 -0.28 33.17 -2.60
C VAL A 95 0.83 33.91 -1.86
N ALA A 96 0.53 35.01 -1.17
CA ALA A 96 1.52 35.76 -0.39
C ALA A 96 2.09 34.95 0.78
N GLN A 97 1.25 34.16 1.47
CA GLN A 97 1.72 33.26 2.55
C GLN A 97 2.60 32.15 2.00
N TRP A 98 2.13 31.51 0.92
CA TRP A 98 2.87 30.47 0.20
C TRP A 98 4.24 30.97 -0.27
N ARG A 99 4.27 32.13 -0.95
CA ARG A 99 5.49 32.74 -1.47
C ARG A 99 6.46 33.09 -0.35
N ALA A 100 5.98 33.67 0.74
CA ALA A 100 6.83 33.99 1.88
C ALA A 100 7.46 32.73 2.52
N ALA A 101 6.75 31.60 2.54
CA ALA A 101 7.29 30.34 3.03
C ALA A 101 8.33 29.73 2.08
N HIS A 102 8.04 29.72 0.78
CA HIS A 102 8.96 29.22 -0.24
C HIS A 102 10.23 30.07 -0.35
N GLU A 103 10.13 31.40 -0.31
CA GLU A 103 11.31 32.27 -0.27
C GLU A 103 12.18 32.02 0.96
N ARG A 104 11.57 31.78 2.14
CA ARG A 104 12.35 31.39 3.34
C ARG A 104 13.11 30.08 3.14
N PHE A 105 12.48 29.09 2.51
CA PHE A 105 13.13 27.83 2.20
C PHE A 105 14.26 28.02 1.16
N TRP A 106 13.98 28.72 0.07
CA TRP A 106 14.93 28.93 -1.01
C TRP A 106 16.11 29.83 -0.65
N HIS A 107 15.94 30.72 0.33
CA HIS A 107 17.03 31.56 0.86
C HIS A 107 17.74 30.94 2.06
N SER A 108 17.38 29.70 2.44
CA SER A 108 18.05 28.99 3.54
C SER A 108 19.51 28.72 3.24
N GLU A 109 20.33 28.60 4.30
CA GLU A 109 21.74 28.23 4.18
C GLU A 109 21.92 26.87 3.51
N GLN A 110 21.01 25.92 3.80
CA GLN A 110 21.05 24.57 3.24
C GLN A 110 20.86 24.58 1.73
N LEU A 111 19.86 25.29 1.20
CA LEU A 111 19.67 25.33 -0.26
C LEU A 111 20.77 26.12 -0.97
N ARG A 112 21.22 27.25 -0.40
CA ARG A 112 22.34 28.00 -0.96
C ARG A 112 23.64 27.19 -1.02
N ALA A 113 23.87 26.37 0.00
CA ALA A 113 24.99 25.44 0.02
C ALA A 113 24.82 24.33 -1.04
N HIS A 114 23.61 23.79 -1.22
CA HIS A 114 23.28 22.82 -2.28
C HIS A 114 23.60 23.38 -3.67
N LEU A 115 23.08 24.57 -4.00
CA LEU A 115 23.30 25.23 -5.28
C LEU A 115 24.74 25.75 -5.48
N GLY A 116 25.58 25.74 -4.43
CA GLY A 116 26.92 26.31 -4.47
C GLY A 116 26.95 27.84 -4.63
N ASP A 117 25.84 28.53 -4.36
CA ASP A 117 25.70 29.99 -4.51
C ASP A 117 25.16 30.64 -3.21
N PRO A 118 26.04 31.24 -2.38
CA PRO A 118 25.62 31.92 -1.15
C PRO A 118 24.82 33.19 -1.41
N GLY A 119 24.87 33.74 -2.63
CA GLY A 119 24.13 34.92 -3.06
C GLY A 119 22.79 34.61 -3.71
N PHE A 120 22.41 33.33 -3.82
CA PHE A 120 21.19 32.93 -4.53
C PHE A 120 19.95 33.61 -3.95
N THR A 121 19.12 34.14 -4.85
CA THR A 121 17.84 34.79 -4.56
C THR A 121 16.83 34.44 -5.65
N VAL A 122 15.55 34.61 -5.33
CA VAL A 122 14.44 34.40 -6.27
C VAL A 122 13.67 35.71 -6.43
N GLY A 123 13.04 35.88 -7.59
CA GLY A 123 12.24 37.05 -7.95
C GLY A 123 11.01 36.64 -8.78
N ASP A 124 10.23 37.62 -9.22
CA ASP A 124 8.95 37.40 -9.90
C ASP A 124 9.08 36.55 -11.17
N ASP A 125 10.19 36.67 -11.88
CA ASP A 125 10.51 35.96 -13.13
C ASP A 125 11.22 34.62 -12.93
N THR A 126 11.52 34.23 -11.68
CA THR A 126 12.14 32.93 -11.38
C THR A 126 11.21 31.81 -11.80
N VAL A 127 11.71 30.87 -12.61
CA VAL A 127 10.90 29.75 -13.12
C VAL A 127 10.82 28.65 -12.07
N CYS A 128 9.60 28.32 -11.69
CA CYS A 128 9.24 27.22 -10.82
C CYS A 128 8.77 26.01 -11.63
N VAL A 129 9.09 24.82 -11.14
CA VAL A 129 8.52 23.55 -11.57
C VAL A 129 7.36 23.24 -10.62
N ALA A 130 6.14 23.52 -11.07
CA ALA A 130 4.91 23.30 -10.31
C ALA A 130 4.32 21.93 -10.65
N GLU A 131 4.34 21.02 -9.67
CA GLU A 131 3.91 19.64 -9.82
C GLU A 131 2.57 19.39 -9.13
N ARG A 132 1.75 18.53 -9.73
CA ARG A 132 0.55 17.95 -9.11
C ARG A 132 0.70 16.45 -9.10
N PHE A 133 0.26 15.82 -8.02
CA PHE A 133 0.34 14.40 -7.82
C PHE A 133 -0.86 13.84 -7.06
N ARG A 134 -0.95 12.52 -7.05
CA ARG A 134 -1.89 11.78 -6.21
C ARG A 134 -1.18 10.60 -5.55
N VAL A 135 -1.61 10.23 -4.35
CA VAL A 135 -1.18 8.99 -3.71
C VAL A 135 -1.93 7.82 -4.35
N VAL A 136 -1.19 6.88 -4.94
CA VAL A 136 -1.73 5.68 -5.63
C VAL A 136 -1.56 4.40 -4.81
N SER A 137 -0.73 4.42 -3.77
CA SER A 137 -0.58 3.34 -2.79
C SER A 137 -0.08 3.92 -1.47
N LEU A 138 -0.66 3.50 -0.36
CA LEU A 138 -0.17 3.81 0.99
C LEU A 138 0.76 2.71 1.50
N VAL A 139 1.73 3.08 2.34
CA VAL A 139 2.60 2.16 3.08
C VAL A 139 2.31 2.36 4.58
N PRO A 140 1.41 1.56 5.17
CA PRO A 140 1.01 1.73 6.56
C PRO A 140 2.13 1.37 7.54
N ASP A 141 2.11 1.97 8.72
CA ASP A 141 3.03 1.65 9.81
C ASP A 141 2.73 0.28 10.45
N ALA A 142 3.69 -0.22 11.23
CA ALA A 142 3.62 -1.54 11.86
C ALA A 142 2.44 -1.68 12.83
N GLU A 143 2.07 -0.61 13.55
CA GLU A 143 0.98 -0.65 14.53
C GLU A 143 -0.36 -0.81 13.83
N THR A 144 -0.59 0.01 12.79
CA THR A 144 -1.79 -0.03 11.94
C THR A 144 -1.97 -1.41 11.31
N VAL A 145 -0.91 -1.96 10.72
CA VAL A 145 -0.98 -3.28 10.06
C VAL A 145 -1.22 -4.40 11.08
N ASN A 146 -0.54 -4.37 12.23
CA ASN A 146 -0.72 -5.39 13.25
C ASN A 146 -2.12 -5.35 13.88
N ALA A 147 -2.69 -4.15 14.06
CA ALA A 147 -4.07 -3.97 14.51
C ALA A 147 -5.08 -4.50 13.49
N ALA A 148 -4.86 -4.24 12.19
CA ALA A 148 -5.69 -4.77 11.12
C ALA A 148 -5.65 -6.31 11.07
N LEU A 149 -4.46 -6.91 11.17
CA LEU A 149 -4.29 -8.36 11.20
C LEU A 149 -5.04 -8.98 12.39
N ALA A 150 -4.91 -8.39 13.58
CA ALA A 150 -5.57 -8.89 14.79
C ALA A 150 -7.09 -8.81 14.69
N ALA A 151 -7.62 -7.68 14.20
CA ALA A 151 -9.06 -7.48 14.02
C ALA A 151 -9.64 -8.45 12.99
N GLU A 152 -9.00 -8.59 11.83
CA GLU A 152 -9.48 -9.45 10.75
C GLU A 152 -9.43 -10.93 11.15
N ALA A 153 -8.35 -11.37 11.81
CA ALA A 153 -8.24 -12.74 12.30
C ALA A 153 -9.35 -13.09 13.33
N ALA A 154 -9.69 -12.14 14.21
CA ALA A 154 -10.75 -12.33 15.19
C ALA A 154 -12.14 -12.40 14.52
N ALA A 155 -12.40 -11.55 13.52
CA ALA A 155 -13.64 -11.56 12.75
C ALA A 155 -13.80 -12.89 11.97
N LEU A 156 -12.74 -13.33 11.28
CA LEU A 156 -12.68 -14.60 10.57
C LEU A 156 -13.00 -15.79 11.50
N ALA A 157 -12.32 -15.88 12.63
CA ALA A 157 -12.54 -16.97 13.59
C ALA A 157 -13.96 -16.96 14.16
N ALA A 158 -14.52 -15.78 14.46
CA ALA A 158 -15.89 -15.65 14.94
C ALA A 158 -16.91 -16.09 13.88
N GLY A 159 -16.73 -15.68 12.61
CA GLY A 159 -17.59 -16.07 11.50
C GLY A 159 -17.58 -17.58 11.27
N LEU A 160 -16.41 -18.20 11.23
CA LEU A 160 -16.26 -19.64 11.04
C LEU A 160 -16.86 -20.46 12.21
N ARG A 161 -16.77 -19.98 13.45
CA ARG A 161 -17.40 -20.65 14.61
C ARG A 161 -18.91 -20.54 14.63
N ALA A 162 -19.47 -19.51 14.00
CA ALA A 162 -20.91 -19.35 13.89
C ALA A 162 -21.51 -20.26 12.80
N ALA A 163 -20.70 -20.70 11.84
CA ALA A 163 -21.15 -21.57 10.75
C ALA A 163 -21.37 -23.03 11.21
N PRO A 164 -22.35 -23.74 10.63
CA PRO A 164 -22.50 -25.17 10.83
C PRO A 164 -21.25 -25.94 10.35
N GLU A 165 -20.77 -26.90 11.15
CA GLU A 165 -19.56 -27.67 10.80
C GLU A 165 -19.69 -28.40 9.44
N ALA A 166 -20.90 -28.82 9.08
CA ALA A 166 -21.19 -29.46 7.79
C ALA A 166 -20.93 -28.54 6.59
N ASP A 167 -21.07 -27.23 6.77
CA ASP A 167 -20.90 -26.24 5.70
C ASP A 167 -19.42 -25.92 5.47
N LEU A 168 -18.52 -26.34 6.36
CA LEU A 168 -17.08 -26.16 6.19
C LEU A 168 -16.50 -27.00 5.05
N ASP A 169 -17.23 -27.99 4.53
CA ASP A 169 -16.84 -28.76 3.34
C ASP A 169 -17.50 -28.22 2.05
N SER A 170 -18.21 -27.08 2.12
CA SER A 170 -18.83 -26.44 0.95
C SER A 170 -17.80 -25.82 0.02
N PRO A 171 -18.05 -25.81 -1.31
CA PRO A 171 -17.16 -25.15 -2.27
C PRO A 171 -17.17 -23.62 -2.09
N THR A 172 -16.04 -22.98 -2.36
CA THR A 172 -15.93 -21.51 -2.39
C THR A 172 -15.97 -20.97 -3.82
N CYS A 173 -15.92 -19.64 -3.97
CA CYS A 173 -15.83 -19.00 -5.29
C CYS A 173 -14.47 -19.18 -5.97
N CYS A 174 -13.49 -19.75 -5.28
CA CYS A 174 -12.18 -20.08 -5.79
C CYS A 174 -12.09 -21.61 -5.94
N PRO A 175 -12.41 -22.21 -7.08
CA PRO A 175 -12.17 -23.64 -7.27
C PRO A 175 -10.66 -23.96 -7.27
N PRO A 176 -10.22 -25.14 -6.81
CA PRO A 176 -11.01 -26.28 -6.32
C PRO A 176 -11.24 -26.25 -4.80
N TRP A 177 -11.24 -25.08 -4.18
CA TRP A 177 -11.17 -24.92 -2.73
C TRP A 177 -12.56 -25.12 -2.07
N SER A 178 -12.61 -25.94 -1.01
CA SER A 178 -13.69 -25.88 -0.03
C SER A 178 -13.41 -24.81 1.03
N VAL A 179 -14.41 -24.46 1.84
CA VAL A 179 -14.25 -23.55 2.99
C VAL A 179 -13.10 -24.02 3.91
N ARG A 180 -12.99 -25.33 4.17
CA ARG A 180 -11.92 -25.90 4.98
C ARG A 180 -10.56 -25.79 4.29
N ASP A 181 -10.48 -26.02 2.99
CA ASP A 181 -9.23 -25.93 2.23
C ASP A 181 -8.73 -24.48 2.17
N GLU A 182 -9.62 -23.53 1.94
CA GLU A 182 -9.30 -22.10 1.86
C GLU A 182 -8.91 -21.53 3.23
N LEU A 183 -9.57 -21.97 4.32
CA LEU A 183 -9.12 -21.69 5.68
C LEU A 183 -7.71 -22.25 5.95
N ALA A 184 -7.45 -23.49 5.55
CA ALA A 184 -6.12 -24.10 5.71
C ALA A 184 -5.05 -23.32 4.95
N HIS A 185 -5.35 -22.92 3.70
CA HIS A 185 -4.46 -22.09 2.89
C HIS A 185 -4.13 -20.78 3.59
N THR A 186 -5.15 -20.05 4.02
CA THR A 186 -5.02 -18.74 4.67
C THR A 186 -4.25 -18.85 5.98
N ALA A 187 -4.57 -19.85 6.81
CA ALA A 187 -3.92 -20.08 8.09
C ALA A 187 -2.42 -20.42 7.93
N VAL A 188 -2.07 -21.24 6.94
CA VAL A 188 -0.67 -21.54 6.61
C VAL A 188 0.05 -20.29 6.08
N ALA A 189 -0.61 -19.46 5.29
CA ALA A 189 -0.03 -18.20 4.81
C ALA A 189 0.34 -17.29 5.99
N VAL A 190 -0.54 -17.12 6.98
CA VAL A 190 -0.25 -16.32 8.19
C VAL A 190 0.84 -16.97 9.04
N TRP A 191 0.74 -18.27 9.32
CA TRP A 191 1.69 -19.00 10.17
C TRP A 191 3.15 -18.89 9.69
N ARG A 192 3.40 -18.90 8.37
CA ARG A 192 4.76 -18.75 7.81
C ARG A 192 5.50 -17.52 8.30
N THR A 193 4.80 -16.47 8.73
CA THR A 193 5.45 -15.32 9.38
C THR A 193 6.30 -15.75 10.57
N LEU A 194 5.85 -16.72 11.38
CA LEU A 194 6.63 -17.22 12.52
C LEU A 194 7.92 -17.89 12.06
N GLU A 195 7.86 -18.75 11.05
CA GLU A 195 9.06 -19.38 10.48
C GLU A 195 10.07 -18.35 9.97
N MET A 196 9.58 -17.30 9.32
CA MET A 196 10.42 -16.21 8.80
C MET A 196 11.05 -15.38 9.92
N LEU A 197 10.38 -15.24 11.07
CA LEU A 197 10.89 -14.51 12.23
C LEU A 197 11.96 -15.28 12.98
N ASP A 198 11.91 -16.62 12.92
CA ASP A 198 12.92 -17.50 13.51
C ASP A 198 14.16 -17.65 12.61
N ALA A 199 14.04 -17.37 11.31
CA ALA A 199 15.15 -17.35 10.38
C ALA A 199 16.03 -16.09 10.52
N ASP A 200 17.27 -16.17 10.04
CA ASP A 200 18.17 -15.02 9.95
C ASP A 200 17.61 -13.96 8.97
N PRO A 201 17.71 -12.66 9.31
CA PRO A 201 17.24 -11.60 8.42
C PRO A 201 18.12 -11.53 7.16
N PRO A 202 17.52 -11.42 5.96
CA PRO A 202 18.28 -11.21 4.73
C PRO A 202 18.97 -9.84 4.74
N GLN A 203 20.06 -9.71 3.96
CA GLN A 203 20.87 -8.48 3.87
C GLN A 203 20.71 -7.70 2.55
N ALA A 204 19.88 -8.19 1.62
CA ALA A 204 19.64 -7.54 0.34
C ALA A 204 18.48 -6.54 0.41
N LEU A 205 18.36 -5.69 -0.63
CA LEU A 205 17.33 -4.66 -0.71
C LEU A 205 15.91 -5.26 -0.70
N PRO A 206 14.97 -4.69 0.07
CA PRO A 206 13.63 -5.23 0.16
C PRO A 206 12.76 -4.90 -1.06
N ILE A 207 11.93 -5.87 -1.46
CA ILE A 207 10.83 -5.64 -2.39
C ILE A 207 9.64 -4.96 -1.67
N SER A 208 8.77 -4.29 -2.44
CA SER A 208 7.54 -3.68 -1.94
C SER A 208 6.37 -4.68 -1.90
N THR A 209 5.27 -4.34 -1.21
CA THR A 209 4.04 -5.15 -1.24
C THR A 209 3.48 -5.34 -2.65
N PRO A 210 3.34 -4.30 -3.50
CA PRO A 210 2.93 -4.52 -4.90
C PRO A 210 3.89 -5.44 -5.68
N ALA A 211 5.20 -5.37 -5.42
CA ALA A 211 6.16 -6.27 -6.06
C ALA A 211 5.99 -7.73 -5.63
N TYR A 212 5.58 -8.00 -4.39
CA TYR A 212 5.27 -9.35 -3.91
C TYR A 212 4.15 -10.02 -4.74
N TYR A 213 3.25 -9.21 -5.30
CA TYR A 213 2.14 -9.65 -6.16
C TYR A 213 2.37 -9.39 -7.66
N ALA A 214 3.63 -9.25 -8.12
CA ALA A 214 3.88 -9.07 -9.55
C ALA A 214 3.55 -10.36 -10.34
N PRO A 215 2.95 -10.27 -11.54
CA PRO A 215 2.51 -11.42 -12.33
C PRO A 215 3.69 -12.11 -13.04
N ASP A 216 4.53 -12.81 -12.29
CA ASP A 216 5.66 -13.60 -12.81
C ASP A 216 5.54 -15.09 -12.42
N ASP A 217 6.65 -15.83 -12.53
CA ASP A 217 6.71 -17.27 -12.25
C ASP A 217 6.19 -17.66 -10.86
N ARG A 218 6.10 -16.73 -9.90
CA ARG A 218 5.51 -16.94 -8.57
C ARG A 218 4.03 -17.33 -8.60
N PHE A 219 3.33 -16.94 -9.67
CA PHE A 219 1.92 -17.23 -9.92
C PHE A 219 1.71 -18.16 -11.13
N ALA A 220 2.76 -18.86 -11.57
CA ALA A 220 2.66 -19.84 -12.65
C ALA A 220 1.84 -21.07 -12.23
N PRO A 221 1.15 -21.75 -13.18
CA PRO A 221 0.25 -22.88 -12.87
C PRO A 221 0.87 -24.05 -12.09
N ALA A 222 2.18 -24.30 -12.26
CA ALA A 222 2.88 -25.37 -11.54
C ALA A 222 3.08 -25.04 -10.05
N ALA A 223 3.45 -23.79 -9.74
CA ALA A 223 3.55 -23.31 -8.37
C ALA A 223 2.18 -23.32 -7.67
N ASP A 224 1.13 -23.07 -8.44
CA ASP A 224 -0.25 -23.10 -7.99
C ASP A 224 -0.71 -24.50 -7.59
N SER A 225 -0.48 -25.50 -8.45
CA SER A 225 -0.83 -26.91 -8.18
C SER A 225 -0.21 -27.44 -6.88
N ALA A 226 1.07 -27.13 -6.63
CA ALA A 226 1.75 -27.57 -5.41
C ALA A 226 1.18 -26.90 -4.15
N ARG A 227 0.80 -25.61 -4.25
CA ARG A 227 0.15 -24.86 -3.17
C ARG A 227 -1.22 -25.45 -2.82
N VAL A 228 -2.02 -25.77 -3.84
CA VAL A 228 -3.33 -26.42 -3.68
C VAL A 228 -3.18 -27.76 -2.97
N ALA A 229 -2.28 -28.63 -3.45
CA ALA A 229 -2.07 -29.96 -2.87
C ALA A 229 -1.68 -29.90 -1.38
N ALA A 230 -0.75 -29.01 -1.02
CA ALA A 230 -0.30 -28.86 0.36
C ALA A 230 -1.42 -28.40 1.30
N ALA A 231 -2.30 -27.52 0.83
CA ALA A 231 -3.41 -27.04 1.64
C ALA A 231 -4.50 -28.10 1.82
N HIS A 232 -4.82 -28.88 0.78
CA HIS A 232 -5.73 -30.04 0.90
C HIS A 232 -5.20 -31.07 1.91
N GLU A 233 -3.90 -31.40 1.85
CA GLU A 233 -3.28 -32.33 2.81
C GLU A 233 -3.36 -31.78 4.25
N PHE A 234 -3.08 -30.48 4.43
CA PHE A 234 -3.15 -29.83 5.73
C PHE A 234 -4.58 -29.80 6.30
N ALA A 235 -5.58 -29.53 5.44
CA ALA A 235 -6.99 -29.52 5.78
C ALA A 235 -7.50 -30.92 6.14
N ALA A 236 -7.18 -31.94 5.33
CA ALA A 236 -7.65 -33.31 5.53
C ALA A 236 -7.16 -33.96 6.84
N ALA A 237 -6.05 -33.45 7.41
CA ALA A 237 -5.50 -33.95 8.66
C ALA A 237 -6.25 -33.47 9.93
N ARG A 238 -7.27 -32.61 9.80
CA ARG A 238 -7.96 -31.93 10.92
C ARG A 238 -9.47 -31.90 10.72
N THR A 239 -10.23 -31.91 11.81
CA THR A 239 -11.65 -31.51 11.77
C THR A 239 -11.77 -30.00 11.57
N GLY A 240 -12.94 -29.52 11.15
CA GLY A 240 -13.21 -28.08 11.01
C GLY A 240 -12.89 -27.28 12.29
N PRO A 241 -13.44 -27.66 13.46
CA PRO A 241 -13.14 -27.00 14.73
C PRO A 241 -11.65 -26.98 15.08
N GLN A 242 -10.93 -28.09 14.85
CA GLN A 242 -9.48 -28.16 15.10
C GLN A 242 -8.70 -27.19 14.21
N LEU A 243 -9.11 -27.03 12.95
CA LEU A 243 -8.48 -26.10 12.02
C LEU A 243 -8.75 -24.64 12.40
N ILE A 244 -9.98 -24.32 12.84
CA ILE A 244 -10.35 -22.98 13.31
C ILE A 244 -9.52 -22.61 14.55
N ASP A 245 -9.47 -23.47 15.55
CA ASP A 245 -8.68 -23.24 16.78
C ASP A 245 -7.18 -23.08 16.46
N TRP A 246 -6.66 -23.89 15.53
CA TRP A 246 -5.27 -23.78 15.08
C TRP A 246 -5.02 -22.44 14.39
N CYS A 247 -5.90 -22.02 13.49
CA CYS A 247 -5.80 -20.74 12.78
C CYS A 247 -5.79 -19.55 13.74
N GLU A 248 -6.73 -19.50 14.68
CA GLU A 248 -6.80 -18.43 15.69
C GLU A 248 -5.53 -18.39 16.55
N GLN A 249 -5.02 -19.56 16.96
CA GLN A 249 -3.78 -19.65 17.72
C GLN A 249 -2.58 -19.11 16.92
N GLN A 250 -2.46 -19.45 15.63
CA GLN A 250 -1.34 -18.97 14.82
C GLN A 250 -1.43 -17.47 14.56
N CYS A 251 -2.63 -16.95 14.27
CA CYS A 251 -2.83 -15.51 14.08
C CYS A 251 -2.47 -14.74 15.36
N THR A 252 -2.91 -15.22 16.52
CA THR A 252 -2.57 -14.63 17.83
C THR A 252 -1.06 -14.63 18.07
N ALA A 253 -0.39 -15.74 17.78
CA ALA A 253 1.06 -15.86 17.93
C ALA A 253 1.82 -14.91 16.99
N VAL A 254 1.38 -14.76 15.74
CA VAL A 254 1.96 -13.82 14.77
C VAL A 254 1.83 -12.39 15.27
N VAL A 255 0.61 -11.96 15.66
CA VAL A 255 0.34 -10.61 16.16
C VAL A 255 1.24 -10.26 17.35
N GLN A 256 1.38 -11.19 18.30
CA GLN A 256 2.24 -11.00 19.49
C GLN A 256 3.72 -10.97 19.12
N ARG A 257 4.17 -11.87 18.26
CA ARG A 257 5.59 -11.98 17.87
C ARG A 257 6.03 -10.76 17.07
N VAL A 258 5.23 -10.32 16.11
CA VAL A 258 5.51 -9.13 15.28
C VAL A 258 5.62 -7.88 16.16
N ALA A 259 4.68 -7.66 17.08
CA ALA A 259 4.72 -6.53 18.01
C ALA A 259 6.00 -6.52 18.87
N ALA A 260 6.53 -7.70 19.23
CA ALA A 260 7.74 -7.83 20.03
C ALA A 260 9.05 -7.77 19.22
N THR A 261 8.99 -7.89 17.89
CA THR A 261 10.17 -7.97 17.03
C THR A 261 10.72 -6.61 16.61
N GLY A 262 9.84 -5.63 16.36
CA GLY A 262 10.22 -4.36 15.74
C GLY A 262 10.54 -4.47 14.25
N GLU A 263 11.06 -3.39 13.67
CA GLU A 263 11.39 -3.35 12.24
C GLU A 263 12.57 -4.27 11.91
N ARG A 264 12.37 -5.17 10.94
CA ARG A 264 13.42 -6.02 10.36
C ARG A 264 13.05 -6.45 8.95
N LEU A 265 14.01 -7.04 8.24
CA LEU A 265 13.73 -7.78 7.02
C LEU A 265 13.39 -9.25 7.30
N VAL A 266 12.56 -9.80 6.43
CA VAL A 266 12.23 -11.23 6.33
C VAL A 266 12.41 -11.71 4.89
N ALA A 267 12.76 -12.98 4.70
CA ALA A 267 12.86 -13.59 3.38
C ALA A 267 11.51 -14.23 3.01
N THR A 268 10.88 -13.80 1.92
CA THR A 268 9.62 -14.37 1.43
C THR A 268 9.78 -15.84 1.07
N ARG A 269 8.66 -16.55 0.86
CA ARG A 269 8.68 -17.93 0.32
C ARG A 269 9.39 -18.08 -1.03
N HIS A 270 9.62 -16.95 -1.72
CA HIS A 270 10.30 -16.89 -3.02
C HIS A 270 11.78 -16.52 -2.88
N GLY A 271 12.26 -16.27 -1.66
CA GLY A 271 13.64 -15.86 -1.37
C GLY A 271 13.86 -14.35 -1.37
N ASP A 272 12.87 -13.56 -1.78
CA ASP A 272 12.99 -12.10 -1.82
C ASP A 272 13.07 -11.49 -0.40
N PRO A 273 13.98 -10.55 -0.12
CA PRO A 273 13.93 -9.74 1.09
C PRO A 273 12.70 -8.82 1.07
N MET A 274 12.05 -8.64 2.21
CA MET A 274 10.91 -7.73 2.37
C MET A 274 10.91 -7.16 3.79
N ARG A 275 10.47 -5.92 3.99
CA ARG A 275 10.25 -5.42 5.35
C ARG A 275 9.17 -6.26 6.02
N LEU A 276 9.34 -6.56 7.30
CA LEU A 276 8.34 -7.32 8.07
C LEU A 276 6.95 -6.65 7.98
N THR A 277 6.89 -5.33 8.12
CA THR A 277 5.66 -4.54 8.04
C THR A 277 4.99 -4.66 6.68
N ASP A 278 5.74 -4.52 5.58
CA ASP A 278 5.21 -4.74 4.23
C ASP A 278 4.71 -6.20 4.06
N PHE A 279 5.44 -7.17 4.58
CA PHE A 279 5.01 -8.57 4.54
C PHE A 279 3.73 -8.81 5.34
N GLN A 280 3.54 -8.13 6.48
CA GLN A 280 2.28 -8.20 7.23
C GLN A 280 1.10 -7.60 6.46
N VAL A 281 1.31 -6.58 5.61
CA VAL A 281 0.25 -6.09 4.70
C VAL A 281 -0.24 -7.23 3.81
N THR A 282 0.66 -8.09 3.31
CA THR A 282 0.25 -9.26 2.52
C THR A 282 -0.62 -10.22 3.35
N ARG A 283 -0.36 -10.39 4.65
CA ARG A 283 -1.18 -11.25 5.53
C ARG A 283 -2.57 -10.66 5.77
N VAL A 284 -2.66 -9.33 5.89
CA VAL A 284 -3.95 -8.64 5.95
C VAL A 284 -4.74 -8.81 4.65
N VAL A 285 -4.07 -8.70 3.49
CA VAL A 285 -4.70 -8.98 2.18
C VAL A 285 -5.24 -10.41 2.13
N GLU A 286 -4.45 -11.41 2.54
CA GLU A 286 -4.87 -12.82 2.54
C GLU A 286 -6.10 -13.04 3.44
N LEU A 287 -6.08 -12.53 4.68
CA LEU A 287 -7.22 -12.67 5.60
C LEU A 287 -8.47 -11.94 5.11
N ALA A 288 -8.31 -10.73 4.58
CA ALA A 288 -9.44 -9.91 4.13
C ALA A 288 -10.10 -10.50 2.88
N VAL A 289 -9.30 -10.89 1.88
CA VAL A 289 -9.83 -11.42 0.61
C VAL A 289 -10.43 -12.81 0.82
N HIS A 290 -9.69 -13.73 1.44
CA HIS A 290 -10.21 -15.06 1.70
C HIS A 290 -11.31 -15.06 2.77
N GLY A 291 -11.31 -14.10 3.70
CA GLY A 291 -12.44 -13.88 4.60
C GLY A 291 -13.74 -13.53 3.86
N LEU A 292 -13.67 -12.75 2.78
CA LEU A 292 -14.82 -12.50 1.91
C LEU A 292 -15.25 -13.76 1.15
N ASP A 293 -14.29 -14.49 0.57
CA ASP A 293 -14.55 -15.73 -0.16
C ASP A 293 -15.25 -16.78 0.73
N LEU A 294 -14.80 -16.89 1.99
CA LEU A 294 -15.38 -17.79 3.00
C LEU A 294 -16.75 -17.33 3.48
N ALA A 295 -16.95 -16.03 3.72
CA ALA A 295 -18.25 -15.49 4.10
C ALA A 295 -19.29 -15.76 2.99
N ASP A 296 -18.91 -15.55 1.73
CA ASP A 296 -19.76 -15.79 0.57
C ASP A 296 -20.14 -17.28 0.44
N ALA A 297 -19.18 -18.19 0.62
CA ALA A 297 -19.40 -19.63 0.58
C ALA A 297 -20.37 -20.13 1.68
N LEU A 298 -20.37 -19.46 2.84
CA LEU A 298 -21.23 -19.77 3.98
C LEU A 298 -22.54 -18.98 3.97
N GLY A 299 -22.77 -18.12 2.98
CA GLY A 299 -23.96 -17.26 2.90
C GLY A 299 -24.08 -16.25 4.04
N ALA A 300 -22.95 -15.82 4.61
CA ALA A 300 -22.87 -14.85 5.69
C ALA A 300 -22.67 -13.42 5.16
N ASP A 301 -22.95 -12.43 6.00
CA ASP A 301 -22.54 -11.04 5.73
C ASP A 301 -20.99 -10.94 5.70
N PRO A 302 -20.40 -10.01 4.94
CA PRO A 302 -18.95 -9.82 4.87
C PRO A 302 -18.31 -9.63 6.25
N TRP A 303 -17.22 -10.36 6.52
CA TRP A 303 -16.45 -10.26 7.77
C TRP A 303 -15.38 -9.16 7.77
N LEU A 304 -15.23 -8.47 6.64
CA LEU A 304 -14.21 -7.45 6.41
C LEU A 304 -14.26 -6.35 7.49
N THR A 305 -13.22 -6.26 8.30
CA THR A 305 -13.12 -5.22 9.33
C THR A 305 -12.74 -3.87 8.72
N PRO A 306 -13.15 -2.72 9.32
CA PRO A 306 -12.73 -1.41 8.87
C PRO A 306 -11.20 -1.25 8.78
N GLN A 307 -10.47 -1.82 9.74
CA GLN A 307 -9.02 -1.76 9.82
C GLN A 307 -8.35 -2.48 8.63
N ALA A 308 -8.78 -3.71 8.33
CA ALA A 308 -8.28 -4.44 7.17
C ALA A 308 -8.70 -3.76 5.86
N ALA A 309 -9.93 -3.26 5.78
CA ALA A 309 -10.41 -2.52 4.62
C ALA A 309 -9.54 -1.28 4.34
N ASP A 310 -9.18 -0.50 5.36
CA ASP A 310 -8.34 0.69 5.20
C ASP A 310 -6.93 0.32 4.71
N VAL A 311 -6.33 -0.75 5.25
CA VAL A 311 -5.01 -1.25 4.79
C VAL A 311 -5.06 -1.72 3.33
N VAL A 312 -6.03 -2.58 2.98
CA VAL A 312 -6.10 -3.17 1.65
C VAL A 312 -6.51 -2.13 0.60
N THR A 313 -7.50 -1.28 0.89
CA THR A 313 -7.88 -0.21 -0.05
C THR A 313 -6.82 0.87 -0.17
N GLY A 314 -6.09 1.18 0.90
CA GLY A 314 -4.94 2.07 0.87
C GLY A 314 -3.80 1.54 -0.01
N LEU A 315 -3.52 0.24 0.03
CA LEU A 315 -2.57 -0.43 -0.86
C LEU A 315 -3.03 -0.37 -2.33
N LEU A 316 -4.31 -0.68 -2.60
CA LEU A 316 -4.83 -0.82 -3.96
C LEU A 316 -5.13 0.52 -4.64
N PHE A 317 -5.56 1.54 -3.88
CA PHE A 317 -6.12 2.77 -4.45
C PHE A 317 -5.50 4.05 -3.90
N GLY A 318 -4.64 3.96 -2.87
CA GLY A 318 -4.17 5.15 -2.15
C GLY A 318 -5.36 6.01 -1.70
N HIS A 319 -5.35 7.30 -2.04
CA HIS A 319 -6.45 8.22 -1.73
C HIS A 319 -7.68 8.11 -2.65
N GLN A 320 -7.63 7.24 -3.65
CA GLN A 320 -8.70 7.09 -4.65
C GLN A 320 -9.74 6.02 -4.30
N ALA A 321 -9.66 5.39 -3.13
CA ALA A 321 -10.59 4.33 -2.72
C ALA A 321 -12.07 4.80 -2.77
N GLY A 322 -12.36 6.02 -2.31
CA GLY A 322 -13.72 6.57 -2.37
C GLY A 322 -14.21 6.85 -3.79
N ALA A 323 -13.33 7.36 -4.67
CA ALA A 323 -13.65 7.56 -6.08
C ALA A 323 -13.87 6.23 -6.82
N ALA A 324 -13.06 5.21 -6.50
CA ALA A 324 -13.20 3.86 -7.04
C ALA A 324 -14.52 3.22 -6.59
N ALA A 325 -14.88 3.32 -5.31
CA ALA A 325 -16.16 2.85 -4.79
C ALA A 325 -17.35 3.54 -5.50
N ALA A 326 -17.30 4.87 -5.64
CA ALA A 326 -18.34 5.64 -6.33
C ALA A 326 -18.46 5.27 -7.81
N LEU A 327 -17.35 5.04 -8.50
CA LEU A 327 -17.32 4.60 -9.91
C LEU A 327 -18.04 3.25 -10.09
N LEU A 328 -17.88 2.33 -9.13
CA LEU A 328 -18.50 1.01 -9.18
C LEU A 328 -19.90 0.97 -8.57
N GLY A 329 -20.30 2.00 -7.82
CA GLY A 329 -21.50 1.95 -6.97
C GLY A 329 -21.40 0.90 -5.87
N ALA A 330 -20.18 0.66 -5.38
CA ALA A 330 -19.83 -0.43 -4.48
C ALA A 330 -19.57 0.07 -3.05
N ASP A 331 -19.83 -0.78 -2.06
CA ASP A 331 -19.26 -0.58 -0.73
C ASP A 331 -17.79 -1.06 -0.67
N ARG A 332 -17.18 -1.07 0.52
CA ARG A 332 -15.78 -1.48 0.68
C ARG A 332 -15.55 -2.96 0.32
N ALA A 333 -16.46 -3.85 0.70
CA ALA A 333 -16.32 -5.28 0.43
C ALA A 333 -16.47 -5.56 -1.06
N ASP A 334 -17.47 -4.97 -1.70
CA ASP A 334 -17.70 -5.12 -3.14
C ASP A 334 -16.59 -4.51 -3.99
N LEU A 335 -16.02 -3.37 -3.54
CA LEU A 335 -14.83 -2.81 -4.18
C LEU A 335 -13.65 -3.79 -4.13
N LEU A 336 -13.40 -4.43 -2.98
CA LEU A 336 -12.34 -5.43 -2.86
C LEU A 336 -12.63 -6.68 -3.70
N ARG A 337 -13.86 -7.20 -3.71
CA ARG A 337 -14.22 -8.32 -4.60
C ARG A 337 -13.92 -8.01 -6.06
N ALA A 338 -14.30 -6.83 -6.54
CA ALA A 338 -14.04 -6.41 -7.91
C ALA A 338 -12.54 -6.20 -8.19
N ALA A 339 -11.81 -5.59 -7.26
CA ALA A 339 -10.37 -5.36 -7.39
C ALA A 339 -9.55 -6.66 -7.41
N MET A 340 -10.02 -7.67 -6.66
CA MET A 340 -9.36 -8.96 -6.47
C MET A 340 -9.92 -10.06 -7.39
N GLY A 341 -10.70 -9.68 -8.41
CA GLY A 341 -11.14 -10.57 -9.48
C GLY A 341 -12.34 -11.48 -9.15
N ARG A 342 -12.97 -11.34 -7.98
CA ARG A 342 -14.18 -12.09 -7.59
C ARG A 342 -15.44 -11.57 -8.29
N THR A 343 -15.43 -10.30 -8.68
CA THR A 343 -16.52 -9.68 -9.45
C THR A 343 -16.00 -9.19 -10.80
N PRO A 344 -16.58 -9.65 -11.93
CA PRO A 344 -16.18 -9.18 -13.26
C PRO A 344 -16.38 -7.68 -13.42
N LEU A 345 -15.35 -7.00 -13.93
CA LEU A 345 -15.41 -5.58 -14.30
C LEU A 345 -15.68 -5.43 -15.80
N THR A 346 -16.57 -4.51 -16.16
CA THR A 346 -16.69 -4.07 -17.55
C THR A 346 -15.42 -3.35 -18.00
N ALA A 347 -15.17 -3.29 -19.31
CA ALA A 347 -14.03 -2.55 -19.86
C ALA A 347 -14.02 -1.08 -19.44
N ALA A 348 -15.19 -0.44 -19.33
CA ALA A 348 -15.33 0.94 -18.89
C ALA A 348 -14.96 1.10 -17.41
N GLN A 349 -15.44 0.20 -16.53
CA GLN A 349 -15.09 0.21 -15.12
C GLN A 349 -13.59 -0.03 -14.91
N ARG A 350 -13.00 -1.02 -15.58
CA ARG A 350 -11.56 -1.29 -15.52
C ARG A 350 -10.74 -0.09 -15.97
N SER A 351 -11.07 0.49 -17.13
CA SER A 351 -10.40 1.70 -17.62
C SER A 351 -10.55 2.89 -16.67
N GLY A 352 -11.69 3.04 -16.00
CA GLY A 352 -11.91 4.09 -15.01
C GLY A 352 -11.04 3.89 -13.76
N LEU A 353 -10.95 2.65 -13.25
CA LEU A 353 -10.05 2.31 -12.14
C LEU A 353 -8.57 2.50 -12.50
N ASP A 354 -8.18 2.16 -13.72
CA ASP A 354 -6.82 2.40 -14.22
C ASP A 354 -6.51 3.91 -14.28
N ALA A 355 -7.48 4.73 -14.71
CA ALA A 355 -7.33 6.18 -14.74
C ALA A 355 -7.16 6.79 -13.34
N LEU A 356 -7.72 6.16 -12.30
CA LEU A 356 -7.49 6.53 -10.89
C LEU A 356 -6.11 6.11 -10.37
N GLY A 357 -5.37 5.30 -11.12
CA GLY A 357 -4.03 4.84 -10.74
C GLY A 357 -4.04 3.60 -9.85
N THR A 358 -5.08 2.77 -9.96
CA THR A 358 -5.21 1.52 -9.20
C THR A 358 -3.94 0.66 -9.27
N THR A 359 -3.50 0.19 -8.12
CA THR A 359 -2.41 -0.76 -7.95
C THR A 359 -2.99 -2.17 -7.96
N TRP A 360 -2.95 -2.83 -9.11
CA TRP A 360 -3.44 -4.21 -9.26
C TRP A 360 -2.46 -5.22 -8.68
N LEU A 361 -2.99 -6.21 -7.95
CA LEU A 361 -2.23 -7.34 -7.41
C LEU A 361 -2.54 -8.59 -8.23
N ALA A 362 -1.53 -9.39 -8.59
CA ALA A 362 -1.77 -10.71 -9.14
C ALA A 362 -2.10 -11.69 -8.02
N THR A 363 -3.25 -12.36 -8.09
CA THR A 363 -3.71 -13.32 -7.07
C THR A 363 -3.81 -14.77 -7.57
N GLY A 364 -3.12 -15.09 -8.67
CA GLY A 364 -3.29 -16.36 -9.38
C GLY A 364 -4.62 -16.43 -10.17
N PRO A 365 -4.77 -17.40 -11.08
CA PRO A 365 -6.03 -17.60 -11.78
C PRO A 365 -7.12 -18.07 -10.81
N SER A 366 -8.23 -17.33 -10.76
CA SER A 366 -9.51 -17.76 -10.17
C SER A 366 -10.28 -18.65 -11.12
#